data_AF-A0AAV5UQ11-F1
#
_entry.id   AF-A0AAV5UQ11-F1
#
_cell.length_a   1.000
_cell.length_b   1.000
_cell.length_c   1.000
_cell.angle_alpha   90.00
_cell.angle_beta   90.00
_cell.angle_gamma   90.00
#
_symmetry.space_group_name_H-M   'P 1'
#
loop_
_entity.id
_entity.type
_entity.pdbx_description
1 polymer ?
#
loop_
_entity_poly.entity_id
_entity_poly.type
_entity_poly.pdbx_seq_one_letter_code
_entity_poly.pdbx_strand_id
1 'polypeptide(L)'
;HCRVYMCTDYMHGLPEEDRIHFMAKTKAKIYPDFVLECITGVGNPMREMQIEQFECMILTTLLLFECFNVYPESSKPAIASIRERCLNKLTAYEALEHPLDGIERIGILIIMIGNIRTCIHVTCRLFYAHDI
;
A
#
# COMPACT_ATOMS: atom_id res chain seq x y z
N HIS A 1 4.66 -24.02 0.35
CA HIS A 1 4.94 -22.66 -0.15
C HIS A 1 3.64 -22.00 -0.59
N CYS A 2 3.01 -21.23 0.29
CA CYS A 2 1.94 -20.30 -0.08
C CYS A 2 2.10 -19.09 0.84
N ARG A 3 2.69 -18.01 0.33
CA ARG A 3 2.78 -16.74 1.06
C ARG A 3 1.41 -16.08 0.93
N VAL A 4 0.50 -16.42 1.84
CA VAL A 4 -0.81 -15.77 1.92
C VAL A 4 -0.56 -14.37 2.50
N TYR A 5 -0.43 -13.38 1.61
CA TYR A 5 -0.51 -11.98 2.02
C TYR A 5 -1.94 -11.72 2.52
N MET A 6 -2.06 -11.32 3.78
CA MET A 6 -3.31 -11.06 4.52
C MET A 6 -4.18 -12.32 4.75
N CYS A 7 -3.78 -13.13 5.73
CA CYS A 7 -4.61 -14.20 6.26
C CYS A 7 -5.74 -13.62 7.13
N THR A 8 -6.99 -13.99 6.86
CA THR A 8 -8.17 -13.63 7.67
C THR A 8 -8.15 -14.27 9.06
N ASP A 9 -7.30 -15.28 9.28
CA ASP A 9 -7.13 -16.00 10.54
C ASP A 9 -6.15 -15.33 11.52
N TYR A 10 -5.77 -14.08 11.26
CA TYR A 10 -4.93 -13.27 12.17
C TYR A 10 -5.60 -12.99 13.53
N MET A 11 -6.90 -13.26 13.65
CA MET A 11 -7.71 -13.07 14.85
C MET A 11 -7.34 -13.98 16.04
N HIS A 12 -6.59 -15.07 15.80
CA HIS A 12 -6.33 -16.09 16.83
C HIS A 12 -4.93 -16.07 17.47
N GLY A 13 -4.08 -15.10 17.13
CA GLY A 13 -2.63 -15.22 17.40
C GLY A 13 -1.96 -14.13 18.23
N LEU A 14 -2.64 -13.43 19.15
CA LEU A 14 -1.89 -12.63 20.13
C LEU A 14 -1.18 -13.61 21.10
N PRO A 15 0.16 -13.60 21.19
CA PRO A 15 0.88 -14.34 22.23
C PRO A 15 0.30 -13.96 23.60
N GLU A 16 0.24 -14.92 24.54
CA GLU A 16 -0.37 -14.71 25.85
C GLU A 16 0.24 -13.51 26.60
N GLU A 17 1.51 -13.21 26.29
CA GLU A 17 2.32 -12.09 26.76
C GLU A 17 1.71 -10.72 26.40
N ASP A 18 1.15 -10.59 25.19
CA ASP A 18 0.56 -9.35 24.67
C ASP A 18 -0.87 -9.10 25.16
N ARG A 19 -1.53 -10.12 25.74
CA ARG A 19 -2.89 -10.00 26.31
C ARG A 19 -2.93 -9.21 27.62
N ILE A 20 -1.80 -9.09 28.31
CA ILE A 20 -1.68 -8.47 29.64
C ILE A 20 -1.57 -6.94 29.53
N HIS A 21 -1.24 -6.41 28.35
CA HIS A 21 -1.07 -4.97 28.16
C HIS A 21 -2.40 -4.22 28.32
N PHE A 22 -2.39 -3.09 29.04
CA PHE A 22 -3.55 -2.22 29.29
C PHE A 22 -4.30 -1.79 28.01
N MET A 23 -3.61 -1.82 26.86
CA MET A 23 -4.14 -1.50 25.53
C MET A 23 -4.61 -2.71 24.70
N ALA A 24 -4.52 -3.94 25.21
CA ALA A 24 -4.87 -5.16 24.47
C ALA A 24 -6.32 -5.16 23.98
N LYS A 25 -7.25 -4.59 24.77
CA LYS A 25 -8.67 -4.44 24.41
C LYS A 25 -8.89 -3.44 23.26
N THR A 26 -8.04 -2.42 23.15
CA THR A 26 -8.06 -1.40 22.09
C THR A 26 -7.36 -1.92 20.84
N LYS A 27 -6.22 -2.62 20.99
CA LYS A 27 -5.54 -3.36 19.91
C LYS A 27 -6.48 -4.35 19.23
N ALA A 28 -7.20 -5.17 20.00
CA ALA A 28 -8.13 -6.17 19.47
C ALA A 28 -9.34 -5.58 18.71
N LYS A 29 -9.67 -4.30 18.94
CA LYS A 29 -10.75 -3.60 18.23
C LYS A 29 -10.29 -2.83 17.01
N ILE A 30 -9.13 -2.17 17.08
CA ILE A 30 -8.61 -1.36 15.96
C ILE A 30 -8.02 -2.24 14.86
N TYR A 31 -7.43 -3.38 15.21
CA TYR A 31 -6.81 -4.28 14.22
C TYR A 31 -7.78 -4.85 13.18
N PRO A 32 -8.96 -5.37 13.54
CA PRO A 32 -9.93 -5.88 12.58
C PRO A 32 -10.41 -4.84 11.58
N ASP A 33 -10.76 -3.64 12.06
CA ASP A 33 -11.25 -2.55 11.21
C ASP A 33 -10.14 -2.07 10.28
N PHE A 34 -8.91 -1.92 10.78
CA PHE A 34 -7.74 -1.60 9.98
C PHE A 34 -7.44 -2.65 8.90
N VAL A 35 -7.44 -3.94 9.27
CA VAL A 35 -7.20 -5.04 8.32
C VAL A 35 -8.30 -5.06 7.27
N LEU A 36 -9.55 -4.86 7.67
CA LEU A 36 -10.67 -4.78 6.75
C LEU A 36 -10.52 -3.58 5.79
N GLU A 37 -10.14 -2.40 6.28
CA GLU A 37 -9.86 -1.22 5.47
C GLU A 37 -8.72 -1.45 4.46
N CYS A 38 -7.65 -2.16 4.84
CA CYS A 38 -6.58 -2.48 3.91
C CYS A 38 -6.98 -3.55 2.88
N ILE A 39 -7.81 -4.52 3.27
CA ILE A 39 -8.38 -5.48 2.32
C ILE A 39 -9.30 -4.76 1.34
N THR A 40 -10.20 -3.89 1.80
CA THR A 40 -11.17 -3.20 0.94
C THR A 40 -10.53 -2.11 0.09
N GLY A 41 -9.58 -1.35 0.64
CA GLY A 41 -8.93 -0.22 -0.04
C GLY A 41 -7.73 -0.60 -0.91
N VAL A 42 -7.11 -1.75 -0.69
CA VAL A 42 -5.93 -2.20 -1.45
C VAL A 42 -6.12 -3.62 -1.98
N GLY A 43 -6.41 -4.59 -1.12
CA GLY A 43 -6.45 -6.00 -1.50
C GLY A 43 -7.49 -6.34 -2.59
N ASN A 44 -8.71 -5.85 -2.43
CA ASN A 44 -9.80 -6.07 -3.38
C ASN A 44 -9.56 -5.33 -4.70
N PRO A 45 -9.22 -4.02 -4.72
CA PRO A 45 -8.87 -3.31 -5.96
C PRO A 45 -7.73 -4.00 -6.73
N MET A 46 -6.66 -4.43 -6.05
CA MET A 46 -5.56 -5.14 -6.71
C MET A 46 -6.02 -6.45 -7.37
N ARG A 47 -6.95 -7.17 -6.74
CA ARG A 47 -7.51 -8.42 -7.27
C ARG A 47 -8.48 -8.17 -8.41
N GLU A 48 -9.38 -7.22 -8.27
CA GLU A 48 -10.43 -6.89 -9.24
C GLU A 48 -9.84 -6.33 -10.53
N MET A 49 -8.84 -5.46 -10.42
CA MET A 49 -8.12 -4.92 -11.57
C MET A 49 -7.15 -5.91 -12.22
N GLN A 50 -6.90 -7.05 -11.57
CA GLN A 50 -5.92 -8.04 -11.98
C GLN A 50 -4.53 -7.42 -12.20
N ILE A 51 -4.04 -6.69 -11.18
CA ILE A 51 -2.77 -5.96 -11.29
C ILE A 51 -1.64 -6.89 -11.71
N GLU A 52 -1.04 -6.57 -12.83
CA GLU A 52 0.01 -7.34 -13.45
C GLU A 52 1.38 -7.00 -12.87
N GLN A 53 2.38 -7.83 -13.21
CA GLN A 53 3.74 -7.65 -12.69
C GLN A 53 4.32 -6.29 -13.06
N PHE A 54 4.06 -5.80 -14.28
CA PHE A 54 4.55 -4.51 -14.74
C PHE A 54 3.95 -3.34 -13.93
N GLU A 55 2.62 -3.30 -13.80
CA GLU A 55 1.91 -2.32 -12.99
C GLU A 55 2.38 -2.35 -11.52
N CYS A 56 2.57 -3.54 -10.96
CA CYS A 56 3.09 -3.73 -9.61
C CYS A 56 4.50 -3.16 -9.43
N MET A 57 5.39 -3.33 -10.41
CA MET A 57 6.72 -2.72 -10.39
C MET A 57 6.66 -1.19 -10.45
N ILE A 58 5.76 -0.63 -11.28
CA ILE A 58 5.54 0.82 -11.33
C ILE A 58 5.01 1.34 -10.00
N LEU A 59 3.96 0.72 -9.45
CA LEU A 59 3.38 1.08 -8.14
C LEU A 59 4.44 1.08 -7.04
N THR A 60 5.23 0.02 -6.96
CA THR A 60 6.30 -0.12 -5.95
C THR A 60 7.34 0.99 -6.10
N THR A 61 7.72 1.31 -7.33
CA THR A 61 8.68 2.38 -7.61
C THR A 61 8.13 3.75 -7.23
N LEU A 62 6.87 4.04 -7.57
CA LEU A 62 6.23 5.30 -7.22
C LEU A 62 6.07 5.44 -5.70
N LEU A 63 5.67 4.38 -5.00
CA LEU A 63 5.57 4.34 -3.53
C LEU A 63 6.90 4.65 -2.84
N LEU A 64 8.02 4.13 -3.35
CA LEU A 64 9.35 4.41 -2.81
C LEU A 64 9.69 5.91 -2.86
N PHE A 65 9.25 6.61 -3.90
CA PHE A 65 9.55 8.02 -4.13
C PHE A 65 8.47 8.99 -3.62
N GLU A 66 7.34 8.49 -3.12
CA GLU A 66 6.30 9.31 -2.48
C GLU A 66 6.76 9.93 -1.16
N CYS A 67 7.74 9.33 -0.47
CA CYS A 67 8.42 9.89 0.69
C CYS A 67 9.45 10.97 0.29
N PHE A 68 9.08 11.87 -0.62
CA PHE A 68 9.97 12.83 -1.27
C PHE A 68 10.76 13.72 -0.28
N ASN A 69 10.17 13.98 0.89
CA ASN A 69 10.78 14.81 1.94
C ASN A 69 11.92 14.11 2.71
N VAL A 70 12.04 12.79 2.61
CA VAL A 70 13.13 12.02 3.24
C VAL A 70 14.42 12.09 2.42
N TYR A 71 14.31 12.44 1.13
CA TYR A 71 15.45 12.49 0.23
C TYR A 71 16.15 13.85 0.26
N PRO A 72 17.50 13.88 0.15
CA PRO A 72 18.25 15.13 0.04
C PRO A 72 17.78 15.99 -1.14
N GLU A 73 17.81 17.32 -1.00
CA GLU A 73 17.41 18.26 -2.08
C GLU A 73 18.16 18.01 -3.39
N SER A 74 19.44 17.61 -3.31
CA SER A 74 20.26 17.28 -4.49
C SER A 74 19.73 16.09 -5.30
N SER A 75 19.01 15.16 -4.66
CA SER A 75 18.47 13.95 -5.28
C SER A 75 17.06 14.15 -5.85
N LYS A 76 16.36 15.20 -5.42
CA LYS A 76 14.98 15.48 -5.81
C LYS A 76 14.76 15.64 -7.32
N PRO A 77 15.63 16.33 -8.10
CA PRO A 77 15.47 16.40 -9.55
C PRO A 77 15.54 15.03 -10.23
N ALA A 78 16.47 14.17 -9.79
CA ALA A 78 16.61 12.81 -10.32
C ALA A 78 15.39 11.95 -9.98
N ILE A 79 14.86 12.07 -8.76
CA ILE A 79 13.65 11.37 -8.33
C ILE A 79 12.44 11.82 -9.14
N ALA A 80 12.27 13.14 -9.36
CA ALA A 80 11.20 13.67 -10.19
C ALA A 80 11.26 13.09 -11.62
N SER A 81 12.46 13.04 -12.22
CA SER A 81 12.67 12.42 -13.54
C SER A 81 12.36 10.92 -13.55
N ILE A 82 12.66 10.18 -12.48
CA ILE A 82 12.27 8.76 -12.38
C ILE A 82 10.76 8.63 -12.32
N ARG A 83 10.07 9.41 -11.48
CA ARG A 83 8.60 9.39 -11.34
C ARG A 83 7.92 9.69 -12.66
N GLU A 84 8.35 10.73 -13.36
CA GLU A 84 7.81 11.09 -14.68
C GLU A 84 7.99 9.95 -15.69
N ARG A 85 9.18 9.33 -15.77
CA ARG A 85 9.42 8.19 -16.65
C ARG A 85 8.55 6.99 -16.30
N CYS A 86 8.32 6.72 -15.01
CA CYS A 86 7.42 5.66 -14.57
C CYS A 86 5.99 5.92 -15.03
N LEU A 87 5.49 7.14 -14.83
CA LEU A 87 4.15 7.53 -15.28
C LEU A 87 3.99 7.45 -16.80
N ASN A 88 4.96 7.96 -17.56
CA ASN A 88 4.92 7.89 -19.02
C ASN A 88 4.95 6.45 -19.53
N LYS A 89 5.75 5.57 -18.91
CA LYS A 89 5.78 4.15 -19.25
C LYS A 89 4.47 3.45 -18.91
N LEU A 90 3.86 3.78 -17.77
CA LEU A 90 2.56 3.27 -17.40
C LEU A 90 1.50 3.69 -18.42
N THR A 91 1.43 4.97 -18.76
CA THR A 91 0.49 5.46 -19.77
C THR A 91 0.64 4.76 -21.12
N ALA A 92 1.88 4.55 -21.58
CA ALA A 92 2.14 3.84 -22.83
C ALA A 92 1.74 2.36 -22.75
N TYR A 93 1.98 1.71 -21.62
CA TYR A 93 1.60 0.31 -21.37
C TYR A 93 0.07 0.15 -21.34
N GLU A 94 -0.61 0.95 -20.53
CA GLU A 94 -2.07 0.87 -20.39
C GLU A 94 -2.78 1.26 -21.69
N ALA A 95 -2.26 2.20 -22.48
CA ALA A 95 -2.83 2.52 -23.79
C ALA A 95 -2.70 1.36 -24.79
N LEU A 96 -1.71 0.47 -24.62
CA LEU A 96 -1.48 -0.68 -25.49
C LEU A 96 -2.30 -1.89 -25.04
N GLU A 97 -2.20 -2.26 -23.76
CA GLU A 97 -2.83 -3.48 -23.21
C GLU A 97 -4.32 -3.25 -22.86
N HIS A 98 -4.69 -2.01 -22.54
CA HIS A 98 -6.04 -1.62 -22.09
C HIS A 98 -6.57 -0.41 -22.89
N PRO A 99 -6.78 -0.55 -24.22
CA PRO A 99 -7.11 0.58 -25.09
C PRO A 99 -8.47 1.23 -24.83
N LEU A 100 -9.37 0.56 -24.09
CA LEU A 100 -10.71 1.04 -23.78
C LEU A 100 -10.81 1.70 -22.40
N ASP A 101 -10.03 1.23 -21.43
CA ASP A 101 -10.14 1.58 -20.00
C ASP A 101 -8.79 1.95 -19.35
N GLY A 102 -7.72 2.07 -20.13
CA GLY A 102 -6.37 2.30 -19.62
C GLY A 102 -6.22 3.60 -18.82
N ILE A 103 -6.96 4.66 -19.17
CA ILE A 103 -6.93 5.93 -18.41
C ILE A 103 -7.55 5.73 -17.02
N GLU A 104 -8.70 5.06 -16.96
CA GLU A 104 -9.38 4.70 -15.72
C GLU A 104 -8.48 3.83 -14.85
N ARG A 105 -7.82 2.83 -15.45
CA ARG A 105 -6.85 1.96 -14.76
C ARG A 105 -5.70 2.76 -14.14
N ILE A 106 -5.09 3.70 -14.89
CA ILE A 106 -4.05 4.60 -14.35
C ILE A 106 -4.58 5.37 -13.14
N GLY A 107 -5.81 5.90 -13.22
CA GLY A 107 -6.45 6.61 -12.11
C GLY A 107 -6.56 5.74 -10.85
N ILE A 108 -7.03 4.49 -11.00
CA ILE A 108 -7.19 3.58 -9.87
C ILE A 108 -5.82 3.16 -9.29
N LEU A 109 -4.80 2.94 -10.14
CA LEU A 109 -3.42 2.70 -9.70
C LEU A 109 -2.89 3.85 -8.84
N ILE A 110 -3.11 5.10 -9.25
CA ILE A 110 -2.69 6.29 -8.48
C ILE A 110 -3.45 6.37 -7.14
N ILE A 111 -4.75 6.07 -7.13
CA ILE A 111 -5.55 6.04 -5.89
C ILE A 111 -5.03 4.94 -4.94
N MET A 112 -4.67 3.77 -5.47
CA MET A 112 -4.10 2.67 -4.69
C MET A 112 -2.80 3.07 -3.98
N ILE A 113 -1.94 3.90 -4.59
CA ILE A 113 -0.75 4.45 -3.91
C ILE A 113 -1.16 5.19 -2.64
N GLY A 114 -2.19 6.04 -2.71
CA GLY A 114 -2.73 6.76 -1.56
C GLY A 114 -3.27 5.82 -0.47
N ASN A 115 -4.03 4.80 -0.86
CA ASN A 115 -4.59 3.81 0.07
C ASN A 115 -3.49 3.00 0.77
N ILE A 116 -2.47 2.56 0.04
CA ILE A 116 -1.31 1.86 0.60
C ILE A 116 -0.58 2.75 1.60
N ARG A 117 -0.35 4.03 1.28
CA ARG A 117 0.28 4.98 2.21
C ARG A 117 -0.53 5.16 3.48
N THR A 118 -1.85 5.29 3.37
CA THR A 118 -2.74 5.39 4.54
C THR A 118 -2.66 4.15 5.41
N CYS A 119 -2.67 2.95 4.80
CA CYS A 119 -2.50 1.69 5.53
C CYS A 119 -1.16 1.65 6.29
N ILE A 120 -0.05 2.03 5.64
CA ILE A 120 1.28 2.09 6.27
C ILE A 120 1.29 3.10 7.41
N HIS A 121 0.70 4.29 7.21
CA HIS A 121 0.69 5.34 8.22
C HIS A 121 -0.10 4.97 9.47
N VAL A 122 -1.28 4.37 9.32
CA VAL A 122 -2.07 3.85 10.44
C VAL A 122 -1.30 2.74 11.16
N THR A 123 -0.68 1.82 10.42
CA THR A 123 0.18 0.78 10.98
C THR A 123 1.32 1.37 11.82
N CYS A 124 2.08 2.31 11.26
CA CYS A 124 3.17 2.97 11.96
C CYS A 124 2.68 3.68 13.22
N ARG A 125 1.55 4.40 13.16
CA ARG A 125 0.97 5.06 14.35
C ARG A 125 0.55 4.07 15.43
N LEU A 126 -0.02 2.93 15.05
CA LEU A 126 -0.34 1.87 15.98
C LEU A 126 0.94 1.36 16.67
N PHE A 127 2.02 1.11 15.93
CA PHE A 127 3.30 0.71 16.51
C PHE A 127 3.92 1.80 17.42
N TYR A 128 3.95 3.06 17.01
CA TYR A 128 4.53 4.15 17.82
C TYR A 128 3.72 4.49 19.08
N ALA A 129 2.40 4.25 19.08
CA ALA A 129 1.58 4.37 20.29
C ALA A 129 1.86 3.26 21.33
N HIS A 130 2.80 2.34 21.06
CA HIS A 130 3.21 1.27 21.97
C HIS A 130 4.60 1.46 22.60
N ASP A 131 5.37 2.48 22.18
CA ASP A 131 6.71 2.78 22.72
C ASP A 131 6.74 3.93 23.75
N ILE A 132 5.56 4.41 24.20
CA ILE A 132 5.36 5.41 25.28
C ILE A 132 4.38 4.83 26.30
#